data_AF-A0A2S9YJ14-F1
#
_entry.id   AF-A0A2S9YJ14-F1
#
_cell.length_a   1.000
_cell.length_b   1.000
_cell.length_c   1.000
_cell.angle_alpha   90.00
_cell.angle_beta   90.00
_cell.angle_gamma   90.00
#
_symmetry.space_group_name_H-M   'P 1'
#
loop_
_entity.id
_entity.type
_entity.pdbx_description
1 polymer ?
#
loop_
_entity_poly.entity_id
_entity_poly.type
_entity_poly.pdbx_seq_one_letter_code
_entity_poly.pdbx_strand_id
1 'polypeptide(L)'
;MFHFVPNLKPYTLVEDADEGRFDAYLLSADYTRGLADLAGLVRTEGRVLIADNGNMDVFRGIGKEFAADAAKLDNDRRAWETANGRYARPQDLPVELSSRFRTLAQAMAVRSESITTDAFARDAVRRQVSIDPSLLVGMEDLTVGTMGGLNLEPEYVDLPASFFEERAQRAVTFTRRTIDGEFGEVDGKVLAGLHALDYDSAVLAGRVAAEAGLDGITVGLFGALTDRNYVDYRVEDGQVIELAATVPRPYLRVIEISAGVLEGFRRVGRPRPAFHALGVGTPILLPLLSLLGQGENYFATDSTAPIVDGWSSPTISLYVLDEASAANVTTFTEEAAAFVDDGFSQFYQLFAGDNPSIADARLLARTVLDQTGAVGHSIAQVLGNLSCHGIPPEFLAELGPVSVDLAEAGARLGLLVAYSANVLGHAHSLAAESWLARERKAATRDALSKVPTGVKAQIGAIGQFENDVLVEVEGRIESLSLDHDPNPPKFSSFVVLRAFGEGASVRLRAHMFSLARNGLVEGACCTIRGFIRRQQPWLEENEVGIDIDRVSLSKLRKLSWLDDVAYRMRPFFRLYQDEMNLFNTPGRV
;
A
#
# COMPACT_ATOMS: atom_id res chain seq x y z
N MET A 1 -11.32 -19.70 18.93
CA MET A 1 -11.12 -18.24 19.12
C MET A 1 -9.95 -17.83 18.23
N PHE A 2 -10.04 -16.71 17.52
CA PHE A 2 -8.98 -16.19 16.64
C PHE A 2 -8.06 -15.24 17.41
N HIS A 3 -6.75 -15.41 17.31
CA HIS A 3 -5.76 -14.57 18.00
C HIS A 3 -4.83 -13.87 16.99
N PHE A 4 -4.55 -12.59 17.22
CA PHE A 4 -3.41 -11.90 16.60
C PHE A 4 -2.22 -11.96 17.55
N VAL A 5 -1.07 -12.41 17.05
CA VAL A 5 0.15 -12.66 17.82
C VAL A 5 1.22 -11.67 17.37
N PRO A 6 1.50 -10.59 18.12
CA PRO A 6 2.59 -9.70 17.77
C PRO A 6 3.96 -10.38 17.93
N ASN A 7 4.93 -9.93 17.15
CA ASN A 7 6.32 -10.28 17.37
C ASN A 7 6.82 -9.66 18.67
N LEU A 8 7.40 -10.47 19.55
CA LEU A 8 7.95 -10.06 20.83
C LEU A 8 9.08 -9.06 20.63
N LYS A 9 8.84 -7.83 21.04
CA LYS A 9 9.79 -6.72 21.06
C LYS A 9 9.55 -5.90 22.33
N PRO A 10 10.52 -5.07 22.76
CA PRO A 10 10.34 -4.22 23.94
C PRO A 10 9.07 -3.35 23.86
N TYR A 11 8.75 -2.84 22.67
CA TYR A 11 7.62 -1.95 22.45
C TYR A 11 6.27 -2.66 22.26
N THR A 12 6.25 -3.97 22.00
CA THR A 12 5.00 -4.75 21.95
C THR A 12 4.58 -5.26 23.32
N LEU A 13 5.54 -5.31 24.26
CA LEU A 13 5.33 -5.68 25.65
C LEU A 13 5.38 -4.40 26.50
N VAL A 14 4.31 -3.60 26.45
CA VAL A 14 4.22 -2.29 27.12
C VAL A 14 4.35 -2.45 28.64
N GLU A 15 5.11 -1.55 29.28
CA GLU A 15 5.49 -1.65 30.70
C GLU A 15 4.30 -1.55 31.66
N ASP A 16 3.23 -0.81 31.31
CA ASP A 16 2.05 -0.71 32.16
C ASP A 16 1.20 -2.00 32.09
N ALA A 17 0.95 -2.59 33.24
CA ALA A 17 0.25 -3.88 33.38
C ALA A 17 -1.28 -3.77 33.23
N ASP A 18 -1.83 -2.56 33.29
CA ASP A 18 -3.27 -2.35 33.47
C ASP A 18 -4.05 -2.16 32.16
N GLU A 19 -3.40 -1.94 31.00
CA GLU A 19 -4.08 -1.83 29.70
C GLU A 19 -3.26 -2.45 28.54
N GLY A 20 -3.92 -3.28 27.71
CA GLY A 20 -3.49 -3.51 26.32
C GLY A 20 -2.47 -4.62 26.01
N ARG A 21 -2.19 -5.57 26.91
CA ARG A 21 -1.25 -6.67 26.63
C ARG A 21 -1.89 -7.84 25.88
N PHE A 22 -1.18 -8.37 24.88
CA PHE A 22 -1.61 -9.52 24.08
C PHE A 22 -1.50 -10.85 24.85
N ASP A 23 -2.41 -11.79 24.59
CA ASP A 23 -2.42 -13.11 25.23
C ASP A 23 -1.27 -14.02 24.76
N ALA A 24 -0.66 -13.70 23.62
CA ALA A 24 0.38 -14.46 22.98
C ALA A 24 1.41 -13.56 22.29
N TYR A 25 2.66 -14.03 22.22
CA TYR A 25 3.74 -13.37 21.49
C TYR A 25 4.57 -14.38 20.70
N LEU A 26 5.12 -13.95 19.56
CA LEU A 26 6.03 -14.75 18.74
C LEU A 26 7.46 -14.22 18.81
N LEU A 27 8.43 -15.08 19.05
CA LEU A 27 9.85 -14.73 19.06
C LEU A 27 10.63 -15.66 18.11
N SER A 28 11.28 -15.08 17.10
CA SER A 28 12.18 -15.84 16.22
C SER A 28 13.47 -16.25 16.93
N ALA A 29 13.93 -17.47 16.64
CA ALA A 29 15.16 -18.07 17.14
C ALA A 29 16.41 -17.20 16.94
N ASP A 30 16.44 -16.35 15.91
CA ASP A 30 17.59 -15.48 15.61
C ASP A 30 17.73 -14.29 16.58
N TYR A 31 16.63 -13.88 17.22
CA TYR A 31 16.60 -12.72 18.11
C TYR A 31 16.64 -13.09 19.60
N THR A 32 16.77 -14.39 19.90
CA THR A 32 16.73 -14.97 21.26
C THR A 32 17.75 -14.34 22.21
N ARG A 33 18.99 -14.10 21.77
CA ARG A 33 20.05 -13.55 22.63
C ARG A 33 19.77 -12.16 23.19
N GLY A 34 19.00 -11.34 22.46
CA GLY A 34 18.69 -9.97 22.88
C GLY A 34 17.38 -9.83 23.65
N LEU A 35 16.56 -10.89 23.69
CA LEU A 35 15.17 -10.82 24.15
C LEU A 35 14.79 -11.96 25.12
N ALA A 36 15.77 -12.70 25.64
CA ALA A 36 15.54 -13.80 26.59
C ALA A 36 14.83 -13.33 27.88
N ASP A 37 15.16 -12.15 28.38
CA ASP A 37 14.51 -11.56 29.56
C ASP A 37 13.04 -11.23 29.30
N LEU A 38 12.72 -10.69 28.11
CA LEU A 38 11.34 -10.44 27.69
C LEU A 38 10.55 -11.74 27.54
N ALA A 39 11.17 -12.79 26.99
CA ALA A 39 10.58 -14.11 26.92
C ALA A 39 10.28 -14.64 28.34
N GLY A 40 11.20 -14.45 29.30
CA GLY A 40 10.99 -14.77 30.71
C GLY A 40 9.81 -14.03 31.33
N LEU A 41 9.62 -12.74 30.99
CA LEU A 41 8.48 -11.96 31.45
C LEU A 41 7.15 -12.48 30.90
N VAL A 42 7.07 -12.75 29.59
CA VAL A 42 5.88 -13.36 28.94
C VAL A 42 5.47 -14.66 29.65
N ARG A 43 6.44 -15.52 29.98
CA ARG A 43 6.19 -16.77 30.71
C ARG A 43 5.75 -16.56 32.15
N THR A 44 6.40 -15.65 32.88
CA THR A 44 6.05 -15.34 34.28
C THR A 44 4.62 -14.80 34.40
N GLU A 45 4.14 -14.11 33.36
CA GLU A 45 2.76 -13.63 33.25
C GLU A 45 1.75 -14.69 32.78
N GLY A 46 2.20 -15.92 32.50
CA GLY A 46 1.34 -17.00 32.04
C GLY A 46 0.83 -16.83 30.60
N ARG A 47 1.48 -15.99 29.79
CA ARG A 47 1.11 -15.73 28.40
C ARG A 47 1.76 -16.76 27.46
N VAL A 48 1.15 -16.97 26.28
CA VAL A 48 1.65 -17.93 25.30
C VAL A 48 2.89 -17.36 24.60
N LEU A 49 4.00 -18.10 24.64
CA LEU A 49 5.20 -17.78 23.87
C LEU A 49 5.39 -18.77 22.73
N ILE A 50 5.43 -18.26 21.49
CA ILE A 50 5.67 -19.06 20.29
C ILE A 50 7.10 -18.83 19.82
N ALA A 51 7.89 -19.89 19.68
CA ALA A 51 9.23 -19.83 19.11
C ALA A 51 9.21 -20.12 17.61
N ASP A 52 9.46 -19.10 16.79
CA ASP A 52 9.67 -19.26 15.35
C ASP A 52 11.08 -19.81 15.05
N ASN A 53 11.22 -20.59 13.99
CA ASN A 53 12.44 -21.30 13.62
C ASN A 53 13.55 -20.38 13.05
N GLY A 54 13.21 -19.14 12.68
CA GLY A 54 14.18 -18.15 12.19
C GLY A 54 14.63 -18.37 10.75
N ASN A 55 13.88 -19.11 9.94
CA ASN A 55 14.31 -19.45 8.58
C ASN A 55 14.19 -18.30 7.57
N MET A 56 13.67 -17.13 7.96
CA MET A 56 13.36 -16.02 7.05
C MET A 56 14.56 -15.53 6.23
N ASP A 57 15.74 -15.41 6.86
CA ASP A 57 16.94 -14.97 6.14
C ASP A 57 17.45 -16.05 5.18
N VAL A 58 17.20 -17.33 5.48
CA VAL A 58 17.50 -18.45 4.58
C VAL A 58 16.56 -18.43 3.37
N PHE A 59 15.25 -18.25 3.59
CA PHE A 59 14.26 -18.03 2.51
C PHE A 59 14.69 -16.89 1.59
N ARG A 60 15.07 -15.75 2.15
CA ARG A 60 15.55 -14.59 1.38
C ARG A 60 16.85 -14.87 0.63
N GLY A 61 17.77 -15.63 1.24
CA GLY A 61 19.02 -16.05 0.62
C GLY A 61 18.79 -16.90 -0.63
N ILE A 62 17.97 -17.95 -0.51
CA ILE A 62 17.59 -18.83 -1.63
C ILE A 62 16.80 -18.02 -2.67
N GLY A 63 15.82 -17.23 -2.24
CA GLY A 63 15.03 -16.37 -3.13
C GLY A 63 15.90 -15.44 -3.98
N LYS A 64 16.90 -14.79 -3.35
CA LYS A 64 17.85 -13.92 -4.05
C LYS A 64 18.72 -14.67 -5.06
N GLU A 65 19.10 -15.91 -4.77
CA GLU A 65 19.89 -16.77 -5.66
C GLU A 65 19.14 -17.01 -6.99
N PHE A 66 17.83 -17.28 -6.93
CA PHE A 66 17.01 -17.63 -8.10
C PHE A 66 16.18 -16.47 -8.67
N ALA A 67 16.20 -15.28 -8.04
CA ALA A 67 15.33 -14.15 -8.40
C ALA A 67 15.48 -13.69 -9.86
N ALA A 68 16.70 -13.68 -10.40
CA ALA A 68 16.95 -13.23 -11.78
C ALA A 68 16.32 -14.19 -12.81
N ASP A 69 16.46 -15.49 -12.60
CA ASP A 69 15.89 -16.52 -13.48
C ASP A 69 14.36 -16.55 -13.36
N ALA A 70 13.82 -16.45 -12.15
CA ALA A 70 12.39 -16.35 -11.90
C ALA A 70 11.78 -15.11 -12.57
N ALA A 71 12.42 -13.94 -12.45
CA ALA A 71 11.96 -12.71 -13.09
C ALA A 71 11.96 -12.81 -14.63
N LYS A 72 12.95 -13.49 -15.21
CA LYS A 72 12.96 -13.76 -16.66
C LYS A 72 11.78 -14.64 -17.07
N LEU A 73 11.52 -15.71 -16.33
CA LEU A 73 10.38 -16.60 -16.60
C LEU A 73 9.03 -15.90 -16.41
N ASP A 74 8.90 -15.04 -15.39
CA ASP A 74 7.70 -14.24 -15.18
C ASP A 74 7.45 -13.27 -16.34
N ASN A 75 8.50 -12.62 -16.85
CA ASN A 75 8.39 -11.77 -18.04
C ASN A 75 7.97 -12.57 -19.28
N ASP A 76 8.55 -13.76 -19.50
CA ASP A 76 8.19 -14.65 -20.60
C ASP A 76 6.72 -15.10 -20.50
N ARG A 77 6.25 -15.43 -19.29
CA ARG A 77 4.84 -15.74 -18.98
C ARG A 77 3.92 -14.56 -19.28
N ARG A 78 4.22 -13.35 -18.76
CA ARG A 78 3.41 -12.15 -18.98
C ARG A 78 3.32 -11.78 -20.47
N ALA A 79 4.41 -11.96 -21.22
CA ALA A 79 4.39 -11.77 -22.67
C ALA A 79 3.44 -12.76 -23.36
N TRP A 80 3.45 -14.03 -22.93
CA TRP A 80 2.51 -15.03 -23.42
C TRP A 80 1.05 -14.68 -23.06
N GLU A 81 0.77 -14.28 -21.82
CA GLU A 81 -0.57 -13.89 -21.38
C GLU A 81 -1.10 -12.68 -22.17
N THR A 82 -0.25 -11.67 -22.37
CA THR A 82 -0.57 -10.49 -23.16
C THR A 82 -0.92 -10.88 -24.60
N ALA A 83 -0.14 -11.78 -25.21
CA ALA A 83 -0.39 -12.25 -26.58
C ALA A 83 -1.69 -13.06 -26.71
N ASN A 84 -2.15 -13.69 -25.63
CA ASN A 84 -3.37 -14.51 -25.61
C ASN A 84 -4.58 -13.78 -24.99
N GLY A 85 -4.40 -12.57 -24.45
CA GLY A 85 -5.47 -11.77 -23.85
C GLY A 85 -6.09 -12.35 -22.58
N ARG A 86 -5.38 -13.21 -21.85
CA ARG A 86 -5.88 -13.88 -20.63
C ARG A 86 -4.73 -14.37 -19.74
N TYR A 87 -5.03 -14.63 -18.47
CA TYR A 87 -4.09 -15.26 -17.54
C TYR A 87 -3.81 -16.72 -17.92
N ALA A 88 -2.58 -17.17 -17.65
CA ALA A 88 -2.18 -18.56 -17.86
C ALA A 88 -2.83 -19.46 -16.79
N ARG A 89 -3.51 -20.51 -17.24
CA ARG A 89 -4.16 -21.56 -16.45
C ARG A 89 -3.32 -22.84 -16.49
N PRO A 90 -3.67 -23.90 -15.72
CA PRO A 90 -2.93 -25.15 -15.79
C PRO A 90 -2.81 -25.66 -17.23
N GLN A 91 -1.59 -26.06 -17.61
CA GLN A 91 -1.25 -26.63 -18.92
C GLN A 91 -1.40 -25.67 -20.12
N ASP A 92 -1.60 -24.37 -19.89
CA ASP A 92 -1.69 -23.38 -20.97
C ASP A 92 -0.33 -23.00 -21.58
N LEU A 93 0.70 -22.91 -20.74
CA LEU A 93 2.01 -22.42 -21.17
C LEU A 93 2.65 -23.40 -22.16
N PRO A 94 3.43 -22.90 -23.14
CA PRO A 94 4.21 -23.77 -24.02
C PRO A 94 5.10 -24.73 -23.21
N VAL A 95 5.23 -25.96 -23.68
CA VAL A 95 5.97 -27.04 -23.00
C VAL A 95 7.39 -26.60 -22.64
N GLU A 96 8.04 -25.82 -23.51
CA GLU A 96 9.39 -25.31 -23.30
C GLU A 96 9.44 -24.30 -22.14
N LEU A 97 8.42 -23.43 -22.03
CA LEU A 97 8.34 -22.44 -20.95
C LEU A 97 8.04 -23.13 -19.61
N SER A 98 7.04 -24.03 -19.59
CA SER A 98 6.72 -24.81 -18.39
C SER A 98 7.90 -25.68 -17.93
N SER A 99 8.65 -26.29 -18.85
CA SER A 99 9.87 -27.07 -18.55
C SER A 99 10.96 -26.23 -17.87
N ARG A 100 11.10 -24.96 -18.25
CA ARG A 100 12.04 -24.04 -17.59
C ARG A 100 11.59 -23.67 -16.17
N PHE A 101 10.30 -23.41 -15.97
CA PHE A 101 9.71 -23.23 -14.63
C PHE A 101 9.94 -24.46 -13.75
N ARG A 102 9.67 -25.65 -14.28
CA ARG A 102 9.89 -26.93 -13.59
C ARG A 102 11.35 -27.13 -13.19
N THR A 103 12.27 -26.86 -14.10
CA THR A 103 13.72 -26.98 -13.87
C THR A 103 14.17 -26.04 -12.75
N LEU A 104 13.68 -24.80 -12.74
CA LEU A 104 13.98 -23.83 -11.69
C LEU A 104 13.47 -24.29 -10.33
N ALA A 105 12.22 -24.76 -10.26
CA ALA A 105 11.62 -25.30 -9.03
C ALA A 105 12.38 -26.54 -8.49
N GLN A 106 12.83 -27.42 -9.37
CA GLN A 106 13.66 -28.59 -9.00
C GLN A 106 15.04 -28.18 -8.47
N ALA A 107 15.69 -27.19 -9.11
CA ALA A 107 16.97 -26.65 -8.63
C ALA A 107 16.82 -26.01 -7.24
N MET A 108 15.72 -25.29 -7.01
CA MET A 108 15.39 -24.74 -5.69
C MET A 108 15.15 -25.81 -4.64
N ALA A 109 14.52 -26.93 -5.01
CA ALA A 109 14.33 -28.07 -4.10
C ALA A 109 15.68 -28.64 -3.66
N VAL A 110 16.55 -28.97 -4.61
CA VAL A 110 17.91 -29.48 -4.33
C VAL A 110 18.68 -28.50 -3.43
N ARG A 111 18.60 -27.20 -3.73
CA ARG A 111 19.28 -26.18 -2.93
C ARG A 111 18.73 -26.11 -1.50
N SER A 112 17.42 -26.10 -1.34
CA SER A 112 16.74 -26.06 -0.03
C SER A 112 17.08 -27.29 0.81
N GLU A 113 17.10 -28.48 0.21
CA GLU A 113 17.47 -29.72 0.87
C GLU A 113 18.94 -29.76 1.30
N SER A 114 19.83 -29.13 0.51
CA SER A 114 21.26 -29.03 0.86
C SER A 114 21.52 -28.15 2.09
N ILE A 115 20.61 -27.24 2.41
CA ILE A 115 20.70 -26.32 3.55
C ILE A 115 20.02 -26.91 4.79
N THR A 116 18.82 -27.47 4.62
CA THR A 116 17.98 -28.02 5.70
C THR A 116 18.45 -29.40 6.14
N THR A 117 19.66 -29.47 6.67
CA THR A 117 20.27 -30.69 7.22
C THR A 117 19.82 -30.93 8.66
N ASP A 118 20.06 -32.13 9.20
CA ASP A 118 19.83 -32.45 10.61
C ASP A 118 20.61 -31.53 11.56
N ALA A 119 21.83 -31.13 11.18
CA ALA A 119 22.63 -30.20 11.96
C ALA A 119 21.99 -28.80 12.00
N PHE A 120 21.40 -28.37 10.88
CA PHE A 120 20.66 -27.12 10.80
C PHE A 120 19.40 -27.16 11.68
N ALA A 121 18.60 -28.23 11.57
CA ALA A 121 17.40 -28.42 12.38
C ALA A 121 17.73 -28.45 13.89
N ARG A 122 18.79 -29.18 14.28
CA ARG A 122 19.26 -29.24 15.67
C ARG A 122 19.65 -27.88 16.23
N ASP A 123 20.34 -27.05 15.45
CA ASP A 123 20.72 -25.72 15.91
C ASP A 123 19.49 -24.79 16.07
N ALA A 124 18.54 -24.84 15.13
CA ALA A 124 17.30 -24.09 15.21
C ALA A 124 16.49 -24.49 16.47
N VAL A 125 16.25 -25.79 16.67
CA VAL A 125 15.52 -26.31 17.84
C VAL A 125 16.23 -25.94 19.14
N ARG A 126 17.55 -26.07 19.22
CA ARG A 126 18.32 -25.66 20.41
C ARG A 126 18.09 -24.18 20.76
N ARG A 127 18.06 -23.29 19.75
CA ARG A 127 17.82 -21.86 19.96
C ARG A 127 16.38 -21.60 20.41
N GLN A 128 15.40 -22.29 19.81
CA GLN A 128 13.99 -22.18 20.22
C GLN A 128 13.77 -22.69 21.65
N VAL A 129 14.33 -23.83 22.03
CA VAL A 129 14.21 -24.38 23.39
C VAL A 129 14.86 -23.48 24.45
N SER A 130 15.90 -22.71 24.09
CA SER A 130 16.58 -21.81 25.02
C SER A 130 15.70 -20.68 25.59
N ILE A 131 14.55 -20.42 24.97
CA ILE A 131 13.55 -19.45 25.44
C ILE A 131 12.30 -20.11 26.05
N ASP A 132 12.34 -21.42 26.32
CA ASP A 132 11.30 -22.17 27.03
C ASP A 132 9.87 -21.88 26.50
N PRO A 133 9.61 -22.08 25.19
CA PRO A 133 8.38 -21.62 24.58
C PRO A 133 7.20 -22.54 24.88
N SER A 134 5.99 -21.98 24.95
CA SER A 134 4.75 -22.76 25.04
C SER A 134 4.48 -23.54 23.76
N LEU A 135 4.80 -22.93 22.61
CA LEU A 135 4.62 -23.49 21.27
C LEU A 135 5.91 -23.32 20.46
N LEU A 136 6.30 -24.33 19.69
CA LEU A 136 7.50 -24.31 18.85
C LEU A 136 7.11 -24.54 17.40
N VAL A 137 7.56 -23.66 16.50
CA VAL A 137 7.44 -23.86 15.05
C VAL A 137 8.48 -24.87 14.60
N GLY A 138 8.03 -26.02 14.08
CA GLY A 138 8.90 -27.07 13.59
C GLY A 138 9.76 -26.62 12.40
N MET A 139 10.82 -27.38 12.13
CA MET A 139 11.64 -27.14 10.96
C MET A 139 10.86 -27.45 9.67
N GLU A 140 10.99 -26.56 8.69
CA GLU A 140 10.21 -26.57 7.46
C GLU A 140 11.00 -27.11 6.27
N ASP A 141 10.30 -27.49 5.20
CA ASP A 141 10.90 -27.52 3.88
C ASP A 141 10.82 -26.11 3.26
N LEU A 142 11.98 -25.55 2.89
CA LEU A 142 12.06 -24.16 2.40
C LEU A 142 11.67 -24.02 0.92
N THR A 143 11.47 -25.12 0.19
CA THR A 143 11.28 -25.11 -1.26
C THR A 143 10.01 -24.39 -1.63
N VAL A 144 8.87 -24.84 -1.09
CA VAL A 144 7.54 -24.37 -1.49
C VAL A 144 7.32 -22.92 -1.04
N GLY A 145 7.75 -22.56 0.18
CA GLY A 145 7.69 -21.17 0.63
C GLY A 145 8.54 -20.23 -0.24
N THR A 146 9.72 -20.67 -0.68
CA THR A 146 10.56 -19.88 -1.60
C THR A 146 9.94 -19.78 -3.00
N MET A 147 9.34 -20.86 -3.50
CA MET A 147 8.61 -20.85 -4.78
C MET A 147 7.51 -19.80 -4.79
N GLY A 148 6.72 -19.72 -3.71
CA GLY A 148 5.67 -18.70 -3.56
C GLY A 148 6.23 -17.29 -3.59
N GLY A 149 7.36 -17.04 -2.93
CA GLY A 149 8.05 -15.74 -2.95
C GLY A 149 8.62 -15.32 -4.31
N LEU A 150 8.75 -16.26 -5.25
CA LEU A 150 9.27 -16.05 -6.61
C LEU A 150 8.19 -16.19 -7.69
N ASN A 151 6.91 -16.30 -7.32
CA ASN A 151 5.78 -16.53 -8.23
C ASN A 151 5.97 -17.77 -9.13
N LEU A 152 6.57 -18.84 -8.59
CA LEU A 152 6.70 -20.12 -9.29
C LEU A 152 5.47 -20.99 -8.98
N GLU A 153 4.43 -20.78 -9.77
CA GLU A 153 3.09 -21.28 -9.46
C GLU A 153 2.82 -22.68 -10.00
N PRO A 154 1.93 -23.47 -9.35
CA PRO A 154 1.55 -24.81 -9.80
C PRO A 154 1.13 -24.85 -11.26
N GLU A 155 0.40 -23.83 -11.75
CA GLU A 155 -0.08 -23.79 -13.14
C GLU A 155 1.06 -23.61 -14.16
N TYR A 156 2.21 -23.09 -13.73
CA TYR A 156 3.35 -22.79 -14.60
C TYR A 156 4.40 -23.90 -14.54
N VAL A 157 4.69 -24.39 -13.33
CA VAL A 157 5.71 -25.42 -13.10
C VAL A 157 5.24 -26.81 -13.54
N ASP A 158 3.92 -27.03 -13.55
CA ASP A 158 3.29 -28.29 -13.95
C ASP A 158 4.02 -29.50 -13.32
N LEU A 159 4.22 -29.42 -12.00
CA LEU A 159 4.84 -30.47 -11.19
C LEU A 159 3.77 -31.43 -10.68
N PRO A 160 4.06 -32.73 -10.58
CA PRO A 160 3.09 -33.69 -10.05
C PRO A 160 2.81 -33.44 -8.57
N ALA A 161 1.61 -33.81 -8.11
CA ALA A 161 1.21 -33.75 -6.70
C ALA A 161 2.24 -34.36 -5.74
N SER A 162 2.92 -35.44 -6.17
CA SER A 162 3.97 -36.10 -5.38
C SER A 162 5.14 -35.17 -5.02
N PHE A 163 5.45 -34.17 -5.85
CA PHE A 163 6.49 -33.19 -5.54
C PHE A 163 6.12 -32.38 -4.29
N PHE A 164 4.88 -31.90 -4.19
CA PHE A 164 4.40 -31.13 -3.05
C PHE A 164 4.23 -32.00 -1.80
N GLU A 165 3.73 -33.22 -1.99
CA GLU A 165 3.58 -34.22 -0.93
C GLU A 165 4.91 -34.60 -0.29
N GLU A 166 5.97 -34.82 -1.09
CA GLU A 166 7.33 -35.11 -0.59
C GLU A 166 7.88 -33.99 0.31
N ARG A 167 7.65 -32.72 -0.05
CA ARG A 167 8.10 -31.56 0.76
C ARG A 167 7.32 -31.45 2.05
N ALA A 168 6.01 -31.66 2.02
CA ALA A 168 5.19 -31.75 3.22
C ALA A 168 5.66 -32.91 4.12
N GLN A 169 5.93 -34.09 3.55
CA GLN A 169 6.43 -35.26 4.29
C GLN A 169 7.78 -34.98 4.96
N ARG A 170 8.67 -34.23 4.30
CA ARG A 170 9.95 -33.81 4.89
C ARG A 170 9.75 -32.91 6.11
N ALA A 171 8.90 -31.89 6.01
CA ALA A 171 8.58 -31.00 7.13
C ALA A 171 7.92 -31.75 8.32
N VAL A 172 7.00 -32.66 8.01
CA VAL A 172 6.37 -33.55 9.01
C VAL A 172 7.40 -34.46 9.67
N THR A 173 8.37 -34.99 8.90
CA THR A 173 9.45 -35.83 9.43
C THR A 173 10.33 -35.06 10.40
N PHE A 174 10.73 -33.83 10.07
CA PHE A 174 11.47 -32.99 11.01
C PHE A 174 10.66 -32.71 12.28
N THR A 175 9.37 -32.45 12.13
CA THR A 175 8.47 -32.18 13.27
C THR A 175 8.37 -33.40 14.20
N ARG A 176 8.15 -34.59 13.65
CA ARG A 176 8.11 -35.84 14.43
C ARG A 176 9.42 -36.10 15.17
N ARG A 177 10.55 -35.99 14.48
CA ARG A 177 11.89 -36.15 15.09
C ARG A 177 12.15 -35.11 16.19
N THR A 178 11.61 -33.90 16.06
CA THR A 178 11.67 -32.87 17.12
C THR A 178 10.83 -33.28 18.34
N ILE A 179 9.60 -33.75 18.12
CA ILE A 179 8.72 -34.26 19.20
C ILE A 179 9.37 -35.46 19.93
N ASP A 180 10.06 -36.33 19.18
CA ASP A 180 10.77 -37.49 19.72
C ASP A 180 12.09 -37.13 20.42
N GLY A 181 12.43 -35.83 20.51
CA GLY A 181 13.60 -35.32 21.21
C GLY A 181 14.93 -35.43 20.43
N GLU A 182 14.90 -35.85 19.17
CA GLU A 182 16.13 -36.13 18.41
C GLU A 182 16.98 -34.86 18.18
N PHE A 183 16.33 -33.70 18.10
CA PHE A 183 16.98 -32.39 17.90
C PHE A 183 17.12 -31.57 19.19
N GLY A 184 16.68 -32.10 20.32
CA GLY A 184 16.62 -31.42 21.62
C GLY A 184 15.30 -31.72 22.32
N GLU A 185 15.31 -31.74 23.66
CA GLU A 185 14.09 -31.90 24.45
C GLU A 185 13.24 -30.63 24.34
N VAL A 186 11.93 -30.80 24.10
CA VAL A 186 10.97 -29.70 23.96
C VAL A 186 9.84 -29.92 24.96
N ASP A 187 9.69 -29.00 25.91
CA ASP A 187 8.61 -29.05 26.91
C ASP A 187 7.27 -28.55 26.35
N GLY A 188 7.32 -27.69 25.31
CA GLY A 188 6.15 -27.13 24.62
C GLY A 188 5.59 -28.01 23.50
N LYS A 189 4.47 -27.58 22.91
CA LYS A 189 3.86 -28.28 21.76
C LYS A 189 4.56 -27.84 20.46
N VAL A 190 4.97 -28.82 19.64
CA VAL A 190 5.55 -28.56 18.31
C VAL A 190 4.43 -28.46 17.27
N LEU A 191 4.44 -27.39 16.48
CA LEU A 191 3.56 -27.16 15.34
C LEU A 191 4.34 -27.46 14.05
N ALA A 192 3.83 -28.31 13.16
CA ALA A 192 4.53 -28.58 11.90
C ALA A 192 4.47 -27.37 10.97
N GLY A 193 5.63 -26.86 10.55
CA GLY A 193 5.71 -25.76 9.60
C GLY A 193 5.58 -26.24 8.16
N LEU A 194 4.40 -26.01 7.61
CA LEU A 194 3.99 -26.44 6.28
C LEU A 194 3.97 -25.25 5.32
N HIS A 195 4.12 -25.54 4.04
CA HIS A 195 4.03 -24.56 2.96
C HIS A 195 3.19 -25.15 1.82
N ALA A 196 2.50 -24.28 1.09
CA ALA A 196 1.71 -24.60 -0.08
C ALA A 196 1.68 -23.39 -1.03
N LEU A 197 1.20 -23.58 -2.26
CA LEU A 197 1.09 -22.51 -3.26
C LEU A 197 -0.35 -22.21 -3.68
N ASP A 198 -1.22 -23.20 -3.53
CA ASP A 198 -2.63 -23.17 -3.92
C ASP A 198 -3.46 -24.06 -2.98
N TYR A 199 -4.76 -24.16 -3.25
CA TYR A 199 -5.67 -24.99 -2.46
C TYR A 199 -5.29 -26.48 -2.49
N ASP A 200 -4.97 -27.03 -3.66
CA ASP A 200 -4.73 -28.48 -3.80
C ASP A 200 -3.42 -28.93 -3.13
N SER A 201 -2.34 -28.17 -3.31
CA SER A 201 -1.07 -28.42 -2.59
C SER A 201 -1.24 -28.25 -1.08
N ALA A 202 -2.12 -27.36 -0.64
CA ALA A 202 -2.45 -27.18 0.77
C ALA A 202 -3.27 -28.37 1.33
N VAL A 203 -4.26 -28.87 0.59
CA VAL A 203 -4.99 -30.10 0.95
C VAL A 203 -4.04 -31.27 1.11
N LEU A 204 -3.08 -31.43 0.21
CA LEU A 204 -2.05 -32.46 0.31
C LEU A 204 -1.21 -32.28 1.58
N ALA A 205 -0.68 -31.09 1.84
CA ALA A 205 0.12 -30.83 3.03
C ALA A 205 -0.66 -31.10 4.34
N GLY A 206 -1.92 -30.69 4.40
CA GLY A 206 -2.82 -30.96 5.53
C GLY A 206 -3.08 -32.46 5.72
N ARG A 207 -3.31 -33.20 4.64
CA ARG A 207 -3.49 -34.66 4.68
C ARG A 207 -2.26 -35.35 5.25
N VAL A 208 -1.06 -35.04 4.73
CA VAL A 208 0.21 -35.62 5.21
C VAL A 208 0.39 -35.38 6.71
N ALA A 209 0.13 -34.16 7.20
CA ALA A 209 0.25 -33.86 8.62
C ALA A 209 -0.80 -34.61 9.49
N ALA A 210 -2.03 -34.71 8.99
CA ALA A 210 -3.13 -35.40 9.68
C ALA A 210 -2.92 -36.92 9.75
N GLU A 211 -2.45 -37.55 8.67
CA GLU A 211 -2.08 -38.96 8.60
C GLU A 211 -0.90 -39.26 9.53
N ALA A 212 0.08 -38.36 9.56
CA ALA A 212 1.17 -38.42 10.51
C ALA A 212 0.73 -38.11 11.94
N GLY A 213 -0.54 -37.81 12.20
CA GLY A 213 -1.12 -37.64 13.53
C GLY A 213 -0.60 -36.44 14.31
N LEU A 214 -0.34 -35.35 13.61
CA LEU A 214 0.02 -34.08 14.21
C LEU A 214 -1.24 -33.28 14.56
N ASP A 215 -1.28 -32.70 15.77
CA ASP A 215 -2.44 -31.94 16.25
C ASP A 215 -2.20 -30.42 16.19
N GLY A 216 -1.15 -29.98 15.50
CA GLY A 216 -0.75 -28.59 15.42
C GLY A 216 0.12 -28.31 14.21
N ILE A 217 -0.15 -27.20 13.54
CA ILE A 217 0.50 -26.78 12.30
C ILE A 217 0.73 -25.26 12.31
N THR A 218 1.79 -24.85 11.64
CA THR A 218 1.98 -23.47 11.16
C THR A 218 2.05 -23.49 9.65
N VAL A 219 1.60 -22.41 9.01
CA VAL A 219 1.65 -22.30 7.54
C VAL A 219 2.36 -21.01 7.15
N GLY A 220 3.44 -21.14 6.39
CA GLY A 220 4.17 -20.01 5.84
C GLY A 220 3.38 -19.31 4.75
N LEU A 221 2.94 -18.07 5.00
CA LEU A 221 2.09 -17.30 4.07
C LEU A 221 2.76 -16.03 3.55
N PHE A 222 3.96 -15.71 4.04
CA PHE A 222 4.72 -14.56 3.57
C PHE A 222 4.98 -14.58 2.06
N GLY A 223 5.33 -15.74 1.49
CA GLY A 223 5.54 -15.89 0.04
C GLY A 223 4.29 -15.49 -0.76
N ALA A 224 3.12 -15.98 -0.36
CA ALA A 224 1.84 -15.62 -0.98
C ALA A 224 1.56 -14.10 -0.93
N LEU A 225 1.96 -13.41 0.14
CA LEU A 225 1.78 -11.97 0.30
C LEU A 225 2.77 -11.11 -0.51
N THR A 226 3.86 -11.70 -1.01
CA THR A 226 4.79 -11.00 -1.91
C THR A 226 4.33 -11.00 -3.37
N ASP A 227 3.34 -11.83 -3.70
CA ASP A 227 2.71 -11.83 -5.02
C ASP A 227 2.10 -10.45 -5.32
N ARG A 228 2.13 -10.06 -6.60
CA ARG A 228 1.61 -8.79 -7.13
C ARG A 228 0.69 -9.00 -8.33
N ASN A 229 0.35 -10.26 -8.62
CA ASN A 229 -0.48 -10.64 -9.73
C ASN A 229 -1.97 -10.56 -9.35
N TYR A 230 -2.79 -10.54 -10.40
CA TYR A 230 -4.24 -10.65 -10.34
C TYR A 230 -4.64 -11.94 -11.04
N VAL A 231 -5.82 -12.47 -10.71
CA VAL A 231 -6.34 -13.71 -11.29
C VAL A 231 -7.86 -13.65 -11.40
N ASP A 232 -8.41 -14.28 -12.42
CA ASP A 232 -9.84 -14.40 -12.70
C ASP A 232 -10.36 -15.85 -12.57
N TYR A 233 -9.53 -16.75 -12.06
CA TYR A 233 -9.85 -18.15 -11.84
C TYR A 233 -9.22 -18.64 -10.52
N ARG A 234 -9.67 -19.80 -10.06
CA ARG A 234 -8.97 -20.62 -9.06
C ARG A 234 -8.96 -22.09 -9.46
N VAL A 235 -8.09 -22.87 -8.84
CA VAL A 235 -8.04 -24.33 -9.01
C VAL A 235 -8.46 -25.02 -7.72
N GLU A 236 -9.43 -25.91 -7.81
CA GLU A 236 -9.89 -26.73 -6.68
C GLU A 236 -10.18 -28.15 -7.17
N ASP A 237 -9.55 -29.14 -6.53
CA ASP A 237 -9.58 -30.55 -6.92
C ASP A 237 -9.26 -30.75 -8.42
N GLY A 238 -8.24 -30.03 -8.90
CA GLY A 238 -7.78 -30.03 -10.29
C GLY A 238 -8.74 -29.37 -11.30
N GLN A 239 -9.85 -28.79 -10.85
CA GLN A 239 -10.81 -28.10 -11.71
C GLN A 239 -10.56 -26.59 -11.71
N VAL A 240 -10.56 -25.99 -12.90
CA VAL A 240 -10.53 -24.53 -13.04
C VAL A 240 -11.94 -23.98 -12.79
N ILE A 241 -12.05 -23.09 -11.80
CA ILE A 241 -13.28 -22.39 -11.43
C ILE A 241 -13.10 -20.92 -11.79
N GLU A 242 -13.91 -20.42 -12.71
CA GLU A 242 -13.94 -18.99 -13.06
C GLU A 242 -14.46 -18.17 -11.89
N LEU A 243 -13.80 -17.05 -11.62
CA LEU A 243 -14.25 -16.06 -10.65
C LEU A 243 -15.16 -15.05 -11.33
N ALA A 244 -16.11 -14.51 -10.57
CA ALA A 244 -17.01 -13.48 -11.06
C ALA A 244 -16.30 -12.15 -11.41
N ALA A 245 -15.09 -11.95 -10.89
CA ALA A 245 -14.25 -10.80 -11.13
C ALA A 245 -12.77 -11.17 -11.02
N THR A 246 -11.92 -10.39 -11.68
CA THR A 246 -10.47 -10.43 -11.46
C THR A 246 -10.14 -9.88 -10.07
N VAL A 247 -9.45 -10.66 -9.25
CA VAL A 247 -9.11 -10.31 -7.86
C VAL A 247 -7.60 -10.31 -7.63
N PRO A 248 -7.09 -9.57 -6.62
CA PRO A 248 -5.69 -9.68 -6.22
C PRO A 248 -5.39 -11.09 -5.73
N ARG A 249 -4.47 -11.78 -6.40
CA ARG A 249 -4.08 -13.16 -6.10
C ARG A 249 -3.51 -13.36 -4.68
N PRO A 250 -2.75 -12.43 -4.08
CA PRO A 250 -2.21 -12.60 -2.73
C PRO A 250 -3.28 -12.91 -1.67
N TYR A 251 -4.44 -12.23 -1.77
CA TYR A 251 -5.51 -12.40 -0.79
C TYR A 251 -6.25 -13.72 -0.97
N LEU A 252 -6.55 -14.06 -2.23
CA LEU A 252 -7.17 -15.33 -2.57
C LEU A 252 -6.28 -16.50 -2.11
N ARG A 253 -4.99 -16.46 -2.45
CA ARG A 253 -4.03 -17.52 -2.13
C ARG A 253 -3.89 -17.77 -0.63
N VAL A 254 -3.83 -16.71 0.19
CA VAL A 254 -3.76 -16.87 1.66
C VAL A 254 -4.95 -17.65 2.19
N ILE A 255 -6.15 -17.37 1.69
CA ILE A 255 -7.37 -18.07 2.09
C ILE A 255 -7.40 -19.49 1.54
N GLU A 256 -7.03 -19.69 0.28
CA GLU A 256 -6.97 -21.01 -0.35
C GLU A 256 -6.01 -21.94 0.37
N ILE A 257 -4.79 -21.49 0.65
CA ILE A 257 -3.81 -22.27 1.38
C ILE A 257 -4.33 -22.60 2.78
N SER A 258 -4.84 -21.60 3.51
CA SER A 258 -5.33 -21.81 4.87
C SER A 258 -6.53 -22.76 4.91
N ALA A 259 -7.48 -22.61 4.00
CA ALA A 259 -8.64 -23.49 3.89
C ALA A 259 -8.24 -24.90 3.44
N GLY A 260 -7.34 -25.01 2.45
CA GLY A 260 -6.87 -26.28 1.91
C GLY A 260 -6.19 -27.13 2.98
N VAL A 261 -5.29 -26.57 3.80
CA VAL A 261 -4.64 -27.35 4.86
C VAL A 261 -5.65 -27.89 5.87
N LEU A 262 -6.64 -27.08 6.27
CA LEU A 262 -7.71 -27.52 7.18
C LEU A 262 -8.60 -28.59 6.55
N GLU A 263 -8.90 -28.44 5.26
CA GLU A 263 -9.64 -29.43 4.48
C GLU A 263 -8.89 -30.76 4.41
N GLY A 264 -7.55 -30.74 4.27
CA GLY A 264 -6.71 -31.94 4.32
C GLY A 264 -6.92 -32.74 5.61
N PHE A 265 -6.98 -32.07 6.76
CA PHE A 265 -7.31 -32.71 8.04
C PHE A 265 -8.71 -33.31 8.05
N ARG A 266 -9.70 -32.56 7.55
CA ARG A 266 -11.10 -33.01 7.46
C ARG A 266 -11.23 -34.26 6.59
N ARG A 267 -10.52 -34.32 5.45
CA ARG A 267 -10.53 -35.47 4.52
C ARG A 267 -9.98 -36.75 5.15
N VAL A 268 -9.04 -36.65 6.09
CA VAL A 268 -8.52 -37.79 6.88
C VAL A 268 -9.47 -38.18 8.04
N GLY A 269 -10.51 -37.38 8.31
CA GLY A 269 -11.42 -37.60 9.44
C GLY A 269 -10.79 -37.24 10.79
N ARG A 270 -9.74 -36.41 10.80
CA ARG A 270 -9.12 -35.90 12.02
C ARG A 270 -9.84 -34.64 12.51
N PRO A 271 -9.86 -34.39 13.83
CA PRO A 271 -10.22 -33.07 14.35
C PRO A 271 -9.34 -31.98 13.75
N ARG A 272 -9.88 -30.77 13.69
CA ARG A 272 -9.15 -29.59 13.27
C ARG A 272 -7.87 -29.41 14.10
N PRO A 273 -6.69 -29.12 13.51
CA PRO A 273 -5.47 -28.91 14.28
C PRO A 273 -5.46 -27.53 14.94
N ALA A 274 -4.55 -27.34 15.90
CA ALA A 274 -4.08 -25.99 16.22
C ALA A 274 -3.42 -25.37 14.97
N PHE A 275 -3.75 -24.13 14.64
CA PHE A 275 -3.30 -23.49 13.40
C PHE A 275 -2.67 -22.13 13.67
N HIS A 276 -1.52 -21.87 13.05
CA HIS A 276 -0.86 -20.58 13.06
C HIS A 276 -0.51 -20.13 11.62
N ALA A 277 -1.11 -19.05 11.13
CA ALA A 277 -0.79 -18.43 9.86
C ALA A 277 0.42 -17.49 10.01
N LEU A 278 1.56 -17.85 9.43
CA LEU A 278 2.81 -17.09 9.58
C LEU A 278 2.86 -15.87 8.66
N GLY A 279 3.04 -14.69 9.25
CA GLY A 279 3.32 -13.44 8.55
C GLY A 279 2.11 -12.73 7.94
N VAL A 280 0.88 -13.02 8.37
CA VAL A 280 -0.33 -12.37 7.84
C VAL A 280 -0.77 -11.21 8.73
N GLY A 281 -0.42 -9.99 8.30
CA GLY A 281 -0.79 -8.76 9.00
C GLY A 281 -1.86 -7.94 8.31
N THR A 282 -2.18 -8.24 7.05
CA THR A 282 -3.06 -7.38 6.26
C THR A 282 -4.47 -7.40 6.85
N PRO A 283 -5.06 -6.24 7.23
CA PRO A 283 -6.35 -6.18 7.90
C PRO A 283 -7.51 -6.80 7.14
N ILE A 284 -7.51 -6.81 5.81
CA ILE A 284 -8.55 -7.51 5.03
C ILE A 284 -8.52 -9.03 5.26
N LEU A 285 -7.35 -9.60 5.54
CA LEU A 285 -7.17 -11.05 5.73
C LEU A 285 -7.50 -11.51 7.14
N LEU A 286 -7.37 -10.65 8.16
CA LEU A 286 -7.69 -11.01 9.54
C LEU A 286 -9.15 -11.49 9.72
N PRO A 287 -10.20 -10.76 9.28
CA PRO A 287 -11.57 -11.25 9.38
C PRO A 287 -11.81 -12.49 8.51
N LEU A 288 -11.22 -12.57 7.31
CA LEU A 288 -11.37 -13.73 6.44
C LEU A 288 -10.76 -15.01 7.06
N LEU A 289 -9.58 -14.91 7.66
CA LEU A 289 -8.96 -16.00 8.40
C LEU A 289 -9.75 -16.35 9.67
N SER A 290 -10.37 -15.35 10.33
CA SER A 290 -11.22 -15.60 11.50
C SER A 290 -12.47 -16.43 11.18
N LEU A 291 -13.01 -16.30 9.96
CA LEU A 291 -14.12 -17.15 9.48
C LEU A 291 -13.68 -18.61 9.34
N LEU A 292 -12.43 -18.83 8.92
CA LEU A 292 -11.86 -20.17 8.96
C LEU A 292 -11.73 -20.62 10.41
N GLY A 293 -11.28 -19.77 11.34
CA GLY A 293 -10.96 -20.06 12.74
C GLY A 293 -12.09 -20.46 13.71
N GLN A 294 -13.29 -20.81 13.23
CA GLN A 294 -14.37 -21.26 14.11
C GLN A 294 -14.05 -22.62 14.76
N GLY A 295 -14.16 -22.71 16.09
CA GLY A 295 -13.89 -23.91 16.89
C GLY A 295 -13.15 -23.65 18.21
N GLU A 296 -12.94 -24.73 18.97
CA GLU A 296 -12.29 -24.72 20.30
C GLU A 296 -10.75 -24.72 20.23
N ASN A 297 -10.17 -25.06 19.08
CA ASN A 297 -8.72 -25.17 18.93
C ASN A 297 -8.06 -23.81 18.66
N TYR A 298 -6.80 -23.69 19.08
CA TYR A 298 -5.95 -22.53 18.83
C TYR A 298 -5.94 -22.17 17.33
N PHE A 299 -6.25 -20.93 17.02
CA PHE A 299 -6.19 -20.40 15.66
C PHE A 299 -5.65 -18.98 15.71
N ALA A 300 -4.52 -18.73 15.05
CA ALA A 300 -3.86 -17.46 15.15
C ALA A 300 -3.10 -17.05 13.90
N THR A 301 -2.68 -15.79 13.88
CA THR A 301 -1.70 -15.28 12.92
C THR A 301 -0.77 -14.28 13.57
N ASP A 302 0.45 -14.16 13.06
CA ASP A 302 1.40 -13.13 13.45
C ASP A 302 1.72 -12.19 12.30
N SER A 303 2.12 -10.97 12.65
CA SER A 303 2.79 -10.09 11.71
C SER A 303 3.51 -8.96 12.40
N THR A 304 4.60 -8.50 11.78
CA THR A 304 5.19 -7.19 12.09
C THR A 304 4.57 -6.06 11.30
N ALA A 305 3.83 -6.35 10.21
CA ALA A 305 3.35 -5.31 9.30
C ALA A 305 2.46 -4.29 10.02
N PRO A 306 1.39 -4.65 10.76
CA PRO A 306 0.53 -3.65 11.42
C PRO A 306 1.28 -2.76 12.41
N ILE A 307 2.31 -3.31 13.05
CA ILE A 307 3.12 -2.60 14.05
C ILE A 307 4.14 -1.69 13.37
N VAL A 308 4.82 -2.18 12.34
CA VAL A 308 5.73 -1.38 11.50
C VAL A 308 4.97 -0.30 10.76
N ASP A 309 3.79 -0.59 10.26
CA ASP A 309 2.90 0.32 9.54
C ASP A 309 2.33 1.39 10.49
N GLY A 310 1.91 0.99 11.70
CA GLY A 310 1.58 1.94 12.77
C GLY A 310 2.74 2.84 13.18
N TRP A 311 3.99 2.37 13.09
CA TRP A 311 5.18 3.16 13.43
C TRP A 311 5.77 3.98 12.28
N SER A 312 5.64 3.50 11.05
CA SER A 312 6.17 4.13 9.82
C SER A 312 5.18 5.09 9.17
N SER A 313 4.08 5.36 9.88
CA SER A 313 2.93 6.19 9.51
C SER A 313 1.84 5.58 8.64
N PRO A 314 1.95 4.52 7.79
CA PRO A 314 0.79 4.03 7.07
C PRO A 314 -0.18 3.24 7.97
N THR A 315 -1.10 3.91 8.67
CA THR A 315 -2.25 3.20 9.27
C THR A 315 -3.02 2.47 8.15
N ILE A 316 -3.35 1.20 8.36
CA ILE A 316 -4.17 0.46 7.42
C ILE A 316 -5.64 0.66 7.80
N SER A 317 -6.41 1.30 6.93
CA SER A 317 -7.83 1.58 7.16
C SER A 317 -8.68 0.84 6.12
N LEU A 318 -9.54 -0.07 6.58
CA LEU A 318 -10.62 -0.64 5.78
C LEU A 318 -11.74 0.39 5.71
N TYR A 319 -11.90 1.06 4.56
CA TYR A 319 -13.08 1.88 4.31
C TYR A 319 -14.11 1.03 3.57
N VAL A 320 -15.25 0.79 4.21
CA VAL A 320 -16.47 0.42 3.49
C VAL A 320 -17.09 1.74 3.05
N LEU A 321 -17.11 2.03 1.75
CA LEU A 321 -17.81 3.21 1.25
C LEU A 321 -19.32 2.99 1.41
N ASP A 322 -19.88 3.56 2.47
CA ASP A 322 -21.31 3.80 2.66
C ASP A 322 -21.59 5.32 2.76
N GLU A 323 -22.86 5.72 2.79
CA GLU A 323 -23.25 7.13 2.90
C GLU A 323 -22.64 7.81 4.15
N ALA A 324 -22.51 7.07 5.25
CA ALA A 324 -21.88 7.57 6.47
C ALA A 324 -20.38 7.85 6.25
N SER A 325 -19.69 7.02 5.47
CA SER A 325 -18.29 7.20 5.11
C SER A 325 -18.10 8.38 4.16
N ALA A 326 -19.03 8.63 3.24
CA ALA A 326 -18.97 9.80 2.36
C ALA A 326 -19.09 11.13 3.14
N ALA A 327 -20.01 11.20 4.11
CA ALA A 327 -20.15 12.34 5.00
C ALA A 327 -18.90 12.56 5.88
N ASN A 328 -18.30 11.47 6.39
CA ASN A 328 -17.05 11.53 7.15
C ASN A 328 -15.88 12.03 6.31
N VAL A 329 -15.75 11.59 5.06
CA VAL A 329 -14.71 12.07 4.14
C VAL A 329 -14.90 13.56 3.85
N THR A 330 -16.14 14.01 3.64
CA THR A 330 -16.45 15.43 3.44
C THR A 330 -16.01 16.26 4.64
N THR A 331 -16.42 15.86 5.84
CA THR A 331 -16.05 16.54 7.10
C THR A 331 -14.53 16.59 7.28
N PHE A 332 -13.85 15.46 7.06
CA PHE A 332 -12.40 15.40 7.13
C PHE A 332 -11.72 16.32 6.11
N THR A 333 -12.24 16.41 4.89
CA THR A 333 -11.71 17.31 3.86
C THR A 333 -11.82 18.78 4.29
N GLU A 334 -12.96 19.18 4.88
CA GLU A 334 -13.14 20.53 5.43
C GLU A 334 -12.16 20.82 6.57
N GLU A 335 -11.99 19.87 7.50
CA GLU A 335 -11.04 20.00 8.61
C GLU A 335 -9.58 20.08 8.13
N ALA A 336 -9.21 19.27 7.13
CA ALA A 336 -7.88 19.28 6.53
C ALA A 336 -7.60 20.60 5.82
N ALA A 337 -8.56 21.14 5.07
CA ALA A 337 -8.45 22.45 4.44
C ALA A 337 -8.29 23.56 5.48
N ALA A 338 -9.13 23.57 6.52
CA ALA A 338 -9.07 24.55 7.61
C ALA A 338 -7.72 24.51 8.35
N PHE A 339 -7.18 23.33 8.63
CA PHE A 339 -5.86 23.18 9.24
C PHE A 339 -4.75 23.83 8.40
N VAL A 340 -4.77 23.61 7.09
CA VAL A 340 -3.76 24.16 6.18
C VAL A 340 -3.88 25.68 6.08
N ASP A 341 -5.10 26.21 6.02
CA ASP A 341 -5.39 27.64 5.97
C ASP A 341 -4.93 28.35 7.23
N ASP A 342 -5.22 27.77 8.40
CA ASP A 342 -4.78 28.27 9.69
C ASP A 342 -3.24 28.29 9.79
N GLY A 343 -2.57 27.23 9.35
CA GLY A 343 -1.10 27.19 9.34
C GLY A 343 -0.46 28.33 8.52
N PHE A 344 -0.96 28.60 7.32
CA PHE A 344 -0.49 29.75 6.53
C PHE A 344 -0.85 31.09 7.18
N SER A 345 -2.05 31.19 7.76
CA SER A 345 -2.52 32.39 8.46
C SER A 345 -1.64 32.74 9.66
N GLN A 346 -1.26 31.75 10.46
CA GLN A 346 -0.36 31.94 11.60
C GLN A 346 1.02 32.45 11.16
N PHE A 347 1.59 31.89 10.08
CA PHE A 347 2.86 32.38 9.54
C PHE A 347 2.74 33.82 9.02
N TYR A 348 1.68 34.11 8.28
CA TYR A 348 1.43 35.46 7.77
C TYR A 348 1.31 36.47 8.91
N GLN A 349 0.46 36.20 9.90
CA GLN A 349 0.25 37.06 11.06
C GLN A 349 1.53 37.28 11.85
N LEU A 350 2.33 36.22 12.04
CA LEU A 350 3.64 36.34 12.67
C LEU A 350 4.52 37.36 11.92
N PHE A 351 4.70 37.18 10.61
CA PHE A 351 5.60 38.05 9.83
C PHE A 351 5.05 39.45 9.55
N ALA A 352 3.73 39.62 9.54
CA ALA A 352 3.07 40.91 9.39
C ALA A 352 3.02 41.70 10.71
N GLY A 353 3.19 41.04 11.86
CA GLY A 353 3.17 41.66 13.19
C GLY A 353 4.32 42.63 13.45
N ASP A 354 4.19 43.39 14.56
CA ASP A 354 5.12 44.47 14.88
C ASP A 354 6.54 43.99 15.22
N ASN A 355 6.65 42.83 15.90
CA ASN A 355 7.91 42.28 16.41
C ASN A 355 8.02 40.74 16.30
N PRO A 356 7.99 40.15 15.10
CA PRO A 356 8.32 38.73 14.98
C PRO A 356 9.76 38.48 15.42
N SER A 357 9.98 37.39 16.14
CA SER A 357 11.32 36.91 16.46
C SER A 357 11.65 35.60 15.73
N ILE A 358 12.94 35.30 15.58
CA ILE A 358 13.41 34.00 15.07
C ILE A 358 12.96 32.84 15.98
N ALA A 359 12.80 33.09 17.28
CA ALA A 359 12.33 32.07 18.22
C ALA A 359 10.87 31.69 17.94
N ASP A 360 10.00 32.69 17.71
CA ASP A 360 8.58 32.47 17.42
C ASP A 360 8.39 31.75 16.07
N ALA A 361 9.14 32.17 15.03
CA ALA A 361 9.09 31.52 13.72
C ALA A 361 9.52 30.05 13.79
N ARG A 362 10.51 29.75 14.63
CA ARG A 362 10.98 28.37 14.85
C ARG A 362 9.96 27.55 15.62
N LEU A 363 9.35 28.13 16.65
CA LEU A 363 8.33 27.45 17.45
C LEU A 363 7.13 27.10 16.56
N LEU A 364 6.60 28.08 15.83
CA LEU A 364 5.50 27.90 14.90
C LEU A 364 5.81 26.81 13.86
N ALA A 365 6.98 26.87 13.22
CA ALA A 365 7.35 25.88 12.21
C ALA A 365 7.47 24.45 12.78
N ARG A 366 7.92 24.28 14.04
CA ARG A 366 7.92 22.97 14.70
C ARG A 366 6.51 22.49 14.99
N THR A 367 5.67 23.35 15.59
CA THR A 367 4.28 23.01 15.90
C THR A 367 3.51 22.60 14.66
N VAL A 368 3.65 23.36 13.56
CA VAL A 368 3.04 23.02 12.27
C VAL A 368 3.55 21.67 11.77
N LEU A 369 4.87 21.43 11.77
CA LEU A 369 5.43 20.15 11.32
C LEU A 369 4.94 18.96 12.15
N ASP A 370 4.90 19.10 13.48
CA ASP A 370 4.44 18.06 14.40
C ASP A 370 2.96 17.70 14.13
N GLN A 371 2.13 18.68 13.78
CA GLN A 371 0.72 18.47 13.45
C GLN A 371 0.50 17.97 12.02
N THR A 372 1.32 18.41 11.06
CA THR A 372 1.17 18.05 9.63
C THR A 372 1.35 16.55 9.37
N GLY A 373 2.08 15.83 10.22
CA GLY A 373 2.32 14.39 10.06
C GLY A 373 1.02 13.58 10.09
N ALA A 374 0.16 13.85 11.07
CA ALA A 374 -1.12 13.15 11.21
C ALA A 374 -2.08 13.52 10.08
N VAL A 375 -2.24 14.83 9.79
CA VAL A 375 -3.15 15.31 8.74
C VAL A 375 -2.71 14.81 7.37
N GLY A 376 -1.42 14.92 7.05
CA GLY A 376 -0.88 14.49 5.76
C GLY A 376 -1.00 13.00 5.54
N HIS A 377 -0.83 12.21 6.60
CA HIS A 377 -1.10 10.79 6.58
C HIS A 377 -2.58 10.50 6.25
N SER A 378 -3.51 11.12 6.97
CA SER A 378 -4.95 10.92 6.72
C SER A 378 -5.37 11.36 5.30
N ILE A 379 -4.87 12.48 4.79
CA ILE A 379 -5.11 12.91 3.40
C ILE A 379 -4.60 11.85 2.42
N ALA A 380 -3.36 11.36 2.60
CA ALA A 380 -2.76 10.37 1.71
C ALA A 380 -3.52 9.04 1.72
N GLN A 381 -4.04 8.62 2.87
CA GLN A 381 -4.87 7.42 2.98
C GLN A 381 -6.17 7.57 2.18
N VAL A 382 -6.90 8.66 2.38
CA VAL A 382 -8.19 8.88 1.73
C VAL A 382 -8.00 9.03 0.22
N LEU A 383 -7.05 9.86 -0.23
CA LEU A 383 -6.73 9.99 -1.67
C LEU A 383 -6.21 8.69 -2.28
N GLY A 384 -5.37 7.95 -1.55
CA GLY A 384 -4.88 6.65 -1.99
C GLY A 384 -6.02 5.65 -2.21
N ASN A 385 -6.98 5.60 -1.29
CA ASN A 385 -8.16 4.74 -1.43
C ASN A 385 -9.04 5.17 -2.61
N LEU A 386 -9.34 6.47 -2.74
CA LEU A 386 -10.10 7.00 -3.87
C LEU A 386 -9.41 6.72 -5.22
N SER A 387 -8.07 6.79 -5.26
CA SER A 387 -7.29 6.53 -6.47
C SER A 387 -7.17 5.05 -6.81
N CYS A 388 -6.95 4.17 -5.83
CA CYS A 388 -6.73 2.74 -6.06
C CYS A 388 -8.03 2.01 -6.42
N HIS A 389 -9.15 2.41 -5.85
CA HIS A 389 -10.44 1.77 -6.09
C HIS A 389 -11.31 2.50 -7.10
N GLY A 390 -10.96 3.76 -7.43
CA GLY A 390 -11.82 4.65 -8.17
C GLY A 390 -13.02 5.11 -7.34
N ILE A 391 -13.64 6.22 -7.73
CA ILE A 391 -14.94 6.62 -7.18
C ILE A 391 -16.01 5.85 -7.96
N PRO A 392 -16.85 5.03 -7.29
CA PRO A 392 -17.95 4.35 -7.97
C PRO A 392 -18.87 5.38 -8.66
N PRO A 393 -19.40 5.10 -9.85
CA PRO A 393 -20.22 6.05 -10.61
C PRO A 393 -21.38 6.65 -9.81
N GLU A 394 -22.00 5.86 -8.93
CA GLU A 394 -23.10 6.25 -8.06
C GLU A 394 -22.72 7.28 -6.98
N PHE A 395 -21.45 7.32 -6.57
CA PHE A 395 -20.92 8.29 -5.60
C PHE A 395 -20.14 9.42 -6.25
N LEU A 396 -19.96 9.41 -7.58
CA LEU A 396 -19.11 10.39 -8.27
C LEU A 396 -19.62 11.82 -8.09
N ALA A 397 -20.93 12.03 -8.08
CA ALA A 397 -21.54 13.34 -7.87
C ALA A 397 -21.27 13.92 -6.48
N GLU A 398 -21.17 13.06 -5.46
CA GLU A 398 -20.93 13.44 -4.06
C GLU A 398 -19.44 13.54 -3.75
N LEU A 399 -18.68 12.48 -4.07
CA LEU A 399 -17.26 12.35 -3.71
C LEU A 399 -16.32 12.99 -4.74
N GLY A 400 -16.79 13.30 -5.94
CA GLY A 400 -16.00 13.97 -6.97
C GLY A 400 -15.46 15.32 -6.48
N PRO A 401 -16.32 16.27 -6.07
CA PRO A 401 -15.89 17.55 -5.50
C PRO A 401 -15.01 17.38 -4.25
N VAL A 402 -15.39 16.46 -3.36
CA VAL A 402 -14.63 16.20 -2.12
C VAL A 402 -13.21 15.69 -2.41
N SER A 403 -13.05 14.85 -3.43
CA SER A 403 -11.75 14.38 -3.91
C SER A 403 -10.89 15.52 -4.44
N VAL A 404 -11.49 16.47 -5.14
CA VAL A 404 -10.81 17.68 -5.64
C VAL A 404 -10.34 18.54 -4.47
N ASP A 405 -11.23 18.87 -3.54
CA ASP A 405 -10.92 19.69 -2.37
C ASP A 405 -9.83 19.05 -1.50
N LEU A 406 -9.89 17.72 -1.34
CA LEU A 406 -8.91 16.98 -0.57
C LEU A 406 -7.54 16.93 -1.27
N ALA A 407 -7.52 16.78 -2.59
CA ALA A 407 -6.28 16.85 -3.37
C ALA A 407 -5.66 18.26 -3.31
N GLU A 408 -6.49 19.31 -3.32
CA GLU A 408 -6.04 20.68 -3.08
C GLU A 408 -5.44 20.82 -1.67
N ALA A 409 -6.16 20.38 -0.63
CA ALA A 409 -5.68 20.42 0.75
C ALA A 409 -4.35 19.68 0.90
N GLY A 410 -4.18 18.50 0.28
CA GLY A 410 -2.93 17.75 0.27
C GLY A 410 -1.77 18.49 -0.40
N ALA A 411 -2.01 19.12 -1.55
CA ALA A 411 -1.00 19.91 -2.23
C ALA A 411 -0.57 21.13 -1.39
N ARG A 412 -1.53 21.82 -0.77
CA ARG A 412 -1.29 22.98 0.09
C ARG A 412 -0.59 22.59 1.40
N LEU A 413 -0.93 21.44 1.97
CA LEU A 413 -0.23 20.87 3.12
C LEU A 413 1.23 20.59 2.79
N GLY A 414 1.50 20.00 1.62
CA GLY A 414 2.87 19.82 1.13
C GLY A 414 3.64 21.14 1.10
N LEU A 415 3.03 22.20 0.55
CA LEU A 415 3.60 23.55 0.53
C LEU A 415 3.88 24.09 1.93
N LEU A 416 2.96 23.91 2.87
CA LEU A 416 3.11 24.32 4.26
C LEU A 416 4.27 23.59 4.96
N VAL A 417 4.41 22.28 4.73
CA VAL A 417 5.52 21.46 5.24
C VAL A 417 6.85 21.95 4.68
N ALA A 418 6.95 22.14 3.36
CA ALA A 418 8.17 22.63 2.71
C ALA A 418 8.55 24.02 3.23
N TYR A 419 7.57 24.92 3.40
CA TYR A 419 7.81 26.25 3.93
C TYR A 419 8.25 26.21 5.41
N SER A 420 7.63 25.38 6.24
CA SER A 420 8.01 25.20 7.64
C SER A 420 9.44 24.66 7.79
N ALA A 421 9.82 23.68 6.96
CA ALA A 421 11.19 23.19 6.91
C ALA A 421 12.18 24.27 6.46
N ASN A 422 11.80 25.09 5.48
CA ASN A 422 12.60 26.24 5.02
C ASN A 422 12.77 27.30 6.12
N VAL A 423 11.72 27.58 6.91
CA VAL A 423 11.77 28.46 8.08
C VAL A 423 12.78 27.92 9.10
N LEU A 424 12.72 26.63 9.44
CA LEU A 424 13.69 26.02 10.38
C LEU A 424 15.13 26.08 9.86
N GLY A 425 15.34 25.78 8.58
CA GLY A 425 16.66 25.86 7.95
C GLY A 425 17.26 27.28 8.05
N HIS A 426 16.45 28.32 7.83
CA HIS A 426 16.90 29.70 7.95
C HIS A 426 17.04 30.17 9.40
N ALA A 427 16.14 29.77 10.29
CA ALA A 427 16.17 30.13 11.71
C ALA A 427 17.43 29.63 12.43
N HIS A 428 18.04 28.55 11.93
CA HIS A 428 19.31 28.02 12.44
C HIS A 428 20.55 28.54 11.71
N SER A 429 20.38 29.41 10.70
CA SER A 429 21.49 29.94 9.90
C SER A 429 22.09 31.22 10.49
N LEU A 430 23.34 31.52 10.15
CA LEU A 430 23.98 32.81 10.46
C LEU A 430 23.28 34.02 9.82
N ALA A 431 22.40 33.78 8.83
CA ALA A 431 21.66 34.79 8.10
C ALA A 431 20.20 34.95 8.58
N ALA A 432 19.83 34.36 9.73
CA ALA A 432 18.47 34.32 10.24
C ALA A 432 17.78 35.69 10.25
N GLU A 433 18.41 36.72 10.83
CA GLU A 433 17.86 38.09 10.90
C GLU A 433 17.59 38.70 9.51
N SER A 434 18.53 38.51 8.58
CA SER A 434 18.38 39.00 7.21
C SER A 434 17.26 38.28 6.45
N TRP A 435 17.05 36.99 6.76
CA TRP A 435 15.95 36.22 6.22
C TRP A 435 14.61 36.70 6.81
N LEU A 436 14.52 36.89 8.12
CA LEU A 436 13.31 37.37 8.79
C LEU A 436 12.88 38.75 8.27
N ALA A 437 13.83 39.67 8.07
CA ALA A 437 13.55 40.97 7.47
C ALA A 437 12.95 40.86 6.05
N ARG A 438 13.36 39.84 5.26
CA ARG A 438 12.76 39.56 3.94
C ARG A 438 11.35 39.00 4.06
N GLU A 439 11.09 38.10 5.02
CA GLU A 439 9.73 37.59 5.27
C GLU A 439 8.80 38.73 5.68
N ARG A 440 9.21 39.62 6.60
CA ARG A 440 8.44 40.81 6.97
C ARG A 440 8.10 41.67 5.75
N LYS A 441 9.11 41.96 4.92
CA LYS A 441 8.91 42.73 3.68
C LYS A 441 7.97 42.02 2.71
N ALA A 442 8.01 40.69 2.62
CA ALA A 442 7.07 39.93 1.81
C ALA A 442 5.64 39.98 2.40
N ALA A 443 5.50 39.86 3.73
CA ALA A 443 4.23 39.90 4.44
C ALA A 443 3.54 41.28 4.36
N THR A 444 4.28 42.38 4.18
CA THR A 444 3.65 43.70 3.89
C THR A 444 2.85 43.73 2.58
N ARG A 445 3.00 42.71 1.71
CA ARG A 445 2.16 42.51 0.54
C ARG A 445 0.85 41.84 0.96
N ASP A 446 0.02 42.62 1.66
CA ASP A 446 -1.32 42.24 2.15
C ASP A 446 -2.36 42.18 1.01
N ALA A 447 -2.00 41.51 -0.08
CA ALA A 447 -2.94 41.26 -1.16
C ALA A 447 -3.21 39.76 -1.22
N LEU A 448 -4.50 39.45 -1.36
CA LEU A 448 -4.99 38.14 -1.79
C LEU A 448 -4.17 37.64 -2.98
N SER A 449 -4.00 36.32 -3.08
CA SER A 449 -3.44 35.74 -4.30
C SER A 449 -4.17 36.36 -5.50
N LYS A 450 -3.40 36.89 -6.44
CA LYS A 450 -3.96 37.56 -7.63
C LYS A 450 -4.16 36.59 -8.78
N VAL A 451 -4.16 35.29 -8.49
CA VAL A 451 -4.53 34.26 -9.46
C VAL A 451 -6.00 34.48 -9.80
N PRO A 452 -6.32 34.73 -11.08
CA PRO A 452 -7.71 34.84 -11.49
C PRO A 452 -8.45 33.52 -11.22
N THR A 453 -9.50 33.55 -10.39
CA THR A 453 -10.29 32.37 -10.03
C THR A 453 -11.44 32.09 -11.01
N GLY A 454 -11.63 32.95 -12.03
CA GLY A 454 -12.71 32.81 -13.00
C GLY A 454 -14.11 32.91 -12.38
N VAL A 455 -15.12 32.77 -13.23
CA VAL A 455 -16.51 32.55 -12.81
C VAL A 455 -16.73 31.04 -12.64
N LYS A 456 -17.15 30.60 -11.45
CA LYS A 456 -17.53 29.19 -11.23
C LYS A 456 -18.70 28.82 -12.15
N ALA A 457 -18.54 27.76 -12.93
CA ALA A 457 -19.53 27.29 -13.90
C ALA A 457 -19.70 25.78 -13.83
N GLN A 458 -20.93 25.32 -13.98
CA GLN A 458 -21.21 23.91 -14.27
C GLN A 458 -20.88 23.63 -15.73
N ILE A 459 -20.31 22.46 -16.03
CA ILE A 459 -19.92 22.07 -17.40
C ILE A 459 -21.10 22.18 -18.37
N GLY A 460 -22.31 21.75 -17.97
CA GLY A 460 -23.52 21.88 -18.79
C GLY A 460 -23.98 23.33 -19.05
N ALA A 461 -23.50 24.30 -18.27
CA ALA A 461 -23.89 25.71 -18.37
C ALA A 461 -22.85 26.58 -19.10
N ILE A 462 -21.69 26.04 -19.50
CA ILE A 462 -20.61 26.84 -20.12
C ILE A 462 -21.05 27.54 -21.41
N GLY A 463 -22.07 27.00 -22.09
CA GLY A 463 -22.66 27.57 -23.29
C GLY A 463 -23.33 28.93 -23.08
N GLN A 464 -23.55 29.37 -21.84
CA GLN A 464 -24.14 30.67 -21.51
C GLN A 464 -23.11 31.81 -21.47
N PHE A 465 -21.82 31.51 -21.39
CA PHE A 465 -20.77 32.52 -21.27
C PHE A 465 -20.27 32.99 -22.65
N GLU A 466 -19.92 34.26 -22.73
CA GLU A 466 -19.28 34.85 -23.91
C GLU A 466 -17.84 34.34 -24.08
N ASN A 467 -17.28 34.51 -25.28
CA ASN A 467 -15.88 34.19 -25.55
C ASN A 467 -14.94 35.01 -24.65
N ASP A 468 -13.78 34.48 -24.30
CA ASP A 468 -12.78 35.16 -23.45
C ASP A 468 -13.20 35.41 -21.99
N VAL A 469 -14.35 34.89 -21.56
CA VAL A 469 -14.69 34.82 -20.13
C VAL A 469 -13.84 33.74 -19.48
N LEU A 470 -13.12 34.10 -18.42
CA LEU A 470 -12.41 33.14 -17.58
C LEU A 470 -13.42 32.40 -16.70
N VAL A 471 -13.43 31.08 -16.79
CA VAL A 471 -14.28 30.19 -15.99
C VAL A 471 -13.46 29.24 -15.15
N GLU A 472 -14.06 28.76 -14.08
CA GLU A 472 -13.60 27.65 -13.26
C GLU A 472 -14.65 26.55 -13.33
N VAL A 473 -14.24 25.35 -13.76
CA VAL A 473 -15.10 24.18 -13.90
C VAL A 473 -14.46 22.99 -13.19
N GLU A 474 -15.29 22.14 -12.61
CA GLU A 474 -14.87 20.91 -11.94
C GLU A 474 -15.39 19.70 -12.68
N GLY A 475 -14.61 18.63 -12.70
CA GLY A 475 -15.04 17.38 -13.28
C GLY A 475 -13.98 16.28 -13.23
N ARG A 476 -14.30 15.17 -13.89
CA ARG A 476 -13.43 14.01 -14.04
C ARG A 476 -12.83 13.98 -15.44
N ILE A 477 -11.53 13.74 -15.53
CA ILE A 477 -10.83 13.56 -16.80
C ILE A 477 -11.29 12.25 -17.44
N GLU A 478 -11.99 12.36 -18.56
CA GLU A 478 -12.44 11.20 -19.36
C GLU A 478 -11.35 10.74 -20.33
N SER A 479 -10.68 11.69 -20.97
CA SER A 479 -9.54 11.40 -21.85
C SER A 479 -8.50 12.50 -21.78
N LEU A 480 -7.23 12.13 -21.96
CA LEU A 480 -6.10 13.04 -22.05
C LEU A 480 -5.20 12.63 -23.20
N SER A 481 -5.04 13.52 -24.18
CA SER A 481 -4.19 13.27 -25.35
C SER A 481 -3.24 14.43 -25.63
N LEU A 482 -2.18 14.13 -26.36
CA LEU A 482 -1.29 15.13 -26.96
C LEU A 482 -1.47 15.02 -28.47
N ASP A 483 -1.94 16.11 -29.09
CA ASP A 483 -2.24 16.11 -30.52
C ASP A 483 -1.74 17.39 -31.19
N HIS A 484 -1.70 17.38 -32.52
CA HIS A 484 -1.29 18.49 -33.35
C HIS A 484 -2.39 19.57 -33.39
N ASP A 485 -2.07 20.76 -32.88
CA ASP A 485 -2.91 21.96 -32.99
C ASP A 485 -2.69 22.59 -34.37
N PRO A 486 -3.71 22.67 -35.24
CA PRO A 486 -3.53 23.03 -36.64
C PRO A 486 -3.17 24.51 -36.87
N ASN A 487 -3.30 25.41 -35.89
CA ASN A 487 -3.09 26.84 -36.16
C ASN A 487 -2.64 27.66 -34.93
N PRO A 488 -1.33 27.93 -34.74
CA PRO A 488 -0.16 27.48 -35.53
C PRO A 488 0.23 26.02 -35.23
N PRO A 489 0.94 25.32 -36.15
CA PRO A 489 1.32 23.91 -35.98
C PRO A 489 2.23 23.70 -34.76
N LYS A 490 1.64 23.23 -33.66
CA LYS A 490 2.32 22.91 -32.39
C LYS A 490 1.61 21.76 -31.69
N PHE A 491 2.28 21.14 -30.73
CA PHE A 491 1.63 20.15 -29.87
C PHE A 491 0.84 20.84 -28.76
N SER A 492 -0.41 20.44 -28.58
CA SER A 492 -1.28 20.86 -27.48
C SER A 492 -1.78 19.64 -26.73
N SER A 493 -1.95 19.76 -25.41
CA SER A 493 -2.71 18.76 -24.65
C SER A 493 -4.19 19.03 -24.83
N PHE A 494 -4.94 17.99 -25.16
CA PHE A 494 -6.39 18.01 -25.20
C PHE A 494 -6.94 17.15 -24.08
N VAL A 495 -7.97 17.63 -23.42
CA VAL A 495 -8.65 16.91 -22.33
C VAL A 495 -10.15 16.95 -22.59
N VAL A 496 -10.81 15.83 -22.35
CA VAL A 496 -12.28 15.81 -22.19
C VAL A 496 -12.56 15.75 -20.70
N LEU A 497 -13.18 16.80 -20.17
CA LEU A 497 -13.60 16.88 -18.78
C LEU A 497 -15.09 16.61 -18.70
N ARG A 498 -15.50 15.63 -17.90
CA ARG A 498 -16.88 15.23 -17.70
C ARG A 498 -17.38 15.70 -16.34
N ALA A 499 -18.61 16.18 -16.27
CA ALA A 499 -19.23 16.57 -15.00
C ALA A 499 -19.38 15.37 -14.06
N PHE A 500 -19.37 15.61 -12.75
CA PHE A 500 -19.45 14.53 -11.75
C PHE A 500 -20.80 13.79 -11.72
N GLY A 501 -21.89 14.46 -12.11
CA GLY A 501 -23.23 13.88 -12.12
C GLY A 501 -23.83 13.81 -13.53
N GLU A 502 -23.96 14.95 -14.20
CA GLU A 502 -24.57 15.04 -15.52
C GLU A 502 -23.67 14.40 -16.60
N GLY A 503 -24.27 13.84 -17.65
CA GLY A 503 -23.54 13.33 -18.81
C GLY A 503 -22.84 14.41 -19.65
N ALA A 504 -22.78 15.66 -19.17
CA ALA A 504 -22.17 16.78 -19.82
C ALA A 504 -20.63 16.65 -19.81
N SER A 505 -20.01 17.06 -20.92
CA SER A 505 -18.56 17.15 -21.03
C SER A 505 -18.15 18.44 -21.75
N VAL A 506 -16.90 18.83 -21.54
CA VAL A 506 -16.27 19.96 -22.23
C VAL A 506 -14.89 19.58 -22.70
N ARG A 507 -14.56 19.99 -23.92
CA ARG A 507 -13.22 19.85 -24.45
C ARG A 507 -12.34 21.00 -23.99
N LEU A 508 -11.19 20.65 -23.45
CA LEU A 508 -10.18 21.57 -22.95
C LEU A 508 -8.93 21.50 -23.84
N ARG A 509 -8.25 22.64 -23.99
CA ARG A 509 -6.95 22.73 -24.65
C ARG A 509 -5.93 23.40 -23.75
N ALA A 510 -4.72 22.85 -23.65
CA ALA A 510 -3.56 23.52 -23.08
C ALA A 510 -2.44 23.64 -24.13
N HIS A 511 -2.23 24.86 -24.62
CA HIS A 511 -1.33 25.12 -25.74
C HIS A 511 0.16 25.02 -25.36
N MET A 512 0.93 24.22 -26.14
CA MET A 512 2.35 23.89 -25.88
C MET A 512 2.62 23.32 -24.48
N PHE A 513 1.55 22.83 -23.83
CA PHE A 513 1.44 22.23 -22.50
C PHE A 513 1.58 20.69 -22.53
N SER A 514 2.28 20.00 -21.62
CA SER A 514 1.98 18.56 -21.39
C SER A 514 1.26 18.40 -20.06
N LEU A 515 -0.08 18.38 -20.09
CA LEU A 515 -0.89 18.24 -18.87
C LEU A 515 -0.53 16.99 -18.05
N ALA A 516 -0.16 15.91 -18.73
CA ALA A 516 0.36 14.68 -18.10
C ALA A 516 1.62 14.93 -17.25
N ARG A 517 2.54 15.79 -17.71
CA ARG A 517 3.75 16.13 -16.94
C ARG A 517 3.46 16.96 -15.69
N ASN A 518 2.32 17.66 -15.65
CA ASN A 518 1.80 18.32 -14.45
C ASN A 518 0.83 17.44 -13.66
N GLY A 519 0.90 16.12 -13.83
CA GLY A 519 0.20 15.17 -12.97
C GLY A 519 -1.28 14.95 -13.31
N LEU A 520 -1.79 15.49 -14.43
CA LEU A 520 -3.14 15.12 -14.89
C LEU A 520 -3.09 13.72 -15.49
N VAL A 521 -4.04 12.87 -15.10
CA VAL A 521 -4.20 11.51 -15.60
C VAL A 521 -5.67 11.23 -15.86
N GLU A 522 -5.96 10.29 -16.76
CA GLU A 522 -7.33 9.84 -17.00
C GLU A 522 -7.93 9.28 -15.70
N GLY A 523 -9.20 9.61 -15.46
CA GLY A 523 -9.91 9.26 -14.24
C GLY A 523 -9.73 10.24 -13.07
N ALA A 524 -8.76 11.16 -13.12
CA ALA A 524 -8.57 12.13 -12.06
C ALA A 524 -9.74 13.12 -11.97
N CYS A 525 -10.14 13.46 -10.74
CA CYS A 525 -11.06 14.57 -10.46
C CYS A 525 -10.22 15.86 -10.34
N CYS A 526 -10.62 16.94 -10.99
CA CYS A 526 -9.86 18.18 -10.96
C CYS A 526 -10.71 19.44 -11.14
N THR A 527 -10.17 20.56 -10.66
CA THR A 527 -10.60 21.91 -11.00
C THR A 527 -9.77 22.43 -12.17
N ILE A 528 -10.44 22.95 -13.19
CA ILE A 528 -9.81 23.56 -14.36
C ILE A 528 -10.23 25.03 -14.45
N ARG A 529 -9.24 25.90 -14.63
CA ARG A 529 -9.45 27.33 -14.94
C ARG A 529 -9.01 27.61 -16.38
N GLY A 530 -9.86 28.29 -17.14
CA GLY A 530 -9.52 28.66 -18.51
C GLY A 530 -10.54 29.58 -19.16
N PHE A 531 -10.22 30.04 -20.36
CA PHE A 531 -11.05 30.99 -21.09
C PHE A 531 -12.01 30.26 -22.04
N ILE A 532 -13.26 30.70 -22.06
CA ILE A 532 -14.27 30.21 -22.98
C ILE A 532 -13.82 30.47 -24.43
N ARG A 533 -13.93 29.43 -25.25
CA ARG A 533 -13.63 29.45 -26.68
C ARG A 533 -14.79 28.89 -27.49
N ARG A 534 -15.05 29.55 -28.62
CA ARG A 534 -16.01 29.13 -29.65
C ARG A 534 -15.36 29.18 -31.02
N GLN A 535 -15.90 28.41 -31.96
CA GLN A 535 -15.50 28.42 -33.36
C GLN A 535 -13.98 28.25 -33.55
N GLN A 536 -13.35 27.44 -32.69
CA GLN A 536 -11.92 27.16 -32.81
C GLN A 536 -11.68 25.96 -33.72
N PRO A 537 -10.52 25.86 -34.39
CA PRO A 537 -10.21 24.72 -35.26
C PRO A 537 -10.19 23.35 -34.58
N TRP A 538 -10.07 23.31 -33.24
CA TRP A 538 -10.04 22.09 -32.43
C TRP A 538 -11.39 21.74 -31.80
N LEU A 539 -12.43 22.53 -32.12
CA LEU A 539 -13.81 22.37 -31.68
C LEU A 539 -14.69 21.98 -32.86
N GLU A 540 -15.74 21.20 -32.60
CA GLU A 540 -16.79 20.92 -33.58
C GLU A 540 -17.67 22.16 -33.85
N GLU A 541 -18.47 22.10 -34.91
CA GLU A 541 -19.40 23.19 -35.26
C GLU A 541 -20.42 23.38 -34.13
N ASN A 542 -20.43 24.58 -33.53
CA ASN A 542 -21.25 24.97 -32.36
C ASN A 542 -20.78 24.42 -31.00
N GLU A 543 -19.62 23.76 -30.92
CA GLU A 543 -19.05 23.34 -29.63
C GLU A 543 -18.45 24.54 -28.87
N VAL A 544 -18.50 24.46 -27.54
CA VAL A 544 -17.85 25.40 -26.63
C VAL A 544 -16.75 24.66 -25.89
N GLY A 545 -15.53 25.18 -25.98
CA GLY A 545 -14.38 24.64 -25.28
C GLY A 545 -13.79 25.62 -24.28
N ILE A 546 -12.79 25.14 -23.54
CA ILE A 546 -12.01 25.96 -22.61
C ILE A 546 -10.53 25.90 -23.00
N ASP A 547 -9.92 27.07 -23.16
CA ASP A 547 -8.48 27.22 -23.36
C ASP A 547 -7.80 27.52 -22.03
N ILE A 548 -6.98 26.58 -21.58
CA ILE A 548 -6.27 26.67 -20.32
C ILE A 548 -5.04 27.56 -20.54
N ASP A 549 -5.03 28.72 -19.89
CA ASP A 549 -3.92 29.65 -19.98
C ASP A 549 -2.93 29.51 -18.81
N ARG A 550 -1.75 30.05 -19.05
CA ARG A 550 -0.57 29.98 -18.21
C ARG A 550 -0.58 31.10 -17.15
N VAL A 551 -0.67 30.73 -15.87
CA VAL A 551 -0.41 31.68 -14.77
C VAL A 551 1.05 31.63 -14.33
N SER A 552 1.79 32.72 -14.59
CA SER A 552 3.22 32.83 -14.26
C SER A 552 3.43 33.18 -12.78
N LEU A 553 3.94 32.22 -11.99
CA LEU A 553 4.24 32.40 -10.56
C LEU A 553 5.28 33.51 -10.32
N SER A 554 6.22 33.71 -11.26
CA SER A 554 7.25 34.75 -11.15
C SER A 554 6.70 36.19 -11.25
N LYS A 555 5.52 36.36 -11.87
CA LYS A 555 4.76 37.61 -11.86
C LYS A 555 3.98 37.75 -10.54
N LEU A 556 3.36 36.67 -10.07
CA LEU A 556 2.51 36.66 -8.88
C LEU A 556 3.28 36.86 -7.57
N ARG A 557 4.50 36.34 -7.44
CA ARG A 557 5.31 36.48 -6.20
C ARG A 557 5.50 37.91 -5.70
N LYS A 558 5.38 38.90 -6.59
CA LYS A 558 5.51 40.33 -6.25
C LYS A 558 4.21 40.92 -5.68
N LEU A 559 3.12 40.17 -5.71
CA LEU A 559 1.77 40.64 -5.45
C LEU A 559 1.26 40.17 -4.09
N SER A 560 1.53 38.93 -3.69
CA SER A 560 1.09 38.36 -2.40
C SER A 560 2.25 37.67 -1.67
N TRP A 561 2.22 37.64 -0.34
CA TRP A 561 3.14 36.83 0.46
C TRP A 561 3.04 35.34 0.12
N LEU A 562 1.82 34.81 0.02
CA LEU A 562 1.60 33.39 -0.24
C LEU A 562 2.07 32.98 -1.64
N ASP A 563 1.87 33.85 -2.64
CA ASP A 563 2.41 33.64 -3.99
C ASP A 563 3.96 33.64 -3.99
N ASP A 564 4.59 34.44 -3.13
CA ASP A 564 6.05 34.44 -2.95
C ASP A 564 6.56 33.17 -2.26
N VAL A 565 5.80 32.66 -1.27
CA VAL A 565 6.07 31.36 -0.65
C VAL A 565 5.97 30.24 -1.69
N ALA A 566 4.85 30.16 -2.41
CA ALA A 566 4.65 29.16 -3.47
C ALA A 566 5.76 29.21 -4.53
N TYR A 567 6.12 30.42 -5.00
CA TYR A 567 7.19 30.59 -5.97
C TYR A 567 8.54 30.08 -5.44
N ARG A 568 8.89 30.36 -4.18
CA ARG A 568 10.16 29.93 -3.59
C ARG A 568 10.22 28.43 -3.35
N MET A 569 9.10 27.83 -2.96
CA MET A 569 9.04 26.40 -2.66
C MET A 569 8.81 25.53 -3.91
N ARG A 570 8.54 26.12 -5.07
CA ARG A 570 8.35 25.40 -6.35
C ARG A 570 9.34 24.27 -6.64
N PRO A 571 10.66 24.36 -6.32
CA PRO A 571 11.60 23.28 -6.66
C PRO A 571 11.31 21.98 -5.90
N PHE A 572 10.56 22.05 -4.79
CA PHE A 572 10.17 20.90 -3.98
C PHE A 572 8.91 20.20 -4.49
N PHE A 573 8.20 20.76 -5.48
CA PHE A 573 6.96 20.21 -6.00
C PHE A 573 7.03 19.97 -7.50
N ARG A 574 6.67 18.76 -7.92
CA ARG A 574 6.56 18.42 -9.35
C ARG A 574 5.51 19.28 -10.07
N LEU A 575 4.43 19.65 -9.38
CA LEU A 575 3.32 20.44 -9.91
C LEU A 575 3.68 21.89 -10.27
N TYR A 576 4.84 22.40 -9.83
CA TYR A 576 5.25 23.80 -10.04
C TYR A 576 6.59 23.95 -10.79
N GLN A 577 7.13 22.87 -11.38
CA GLN A 577 8.49 22.87 -11.95
C GLN A 577 8.70 23.92 -13.06
N ASP A 578 7.68 24.21 -13.86
CA ASP A 578 7.78 25.15 -14.99
C ASP A 578 7.47 26.62 -14.60
N GLU A 579 7.49 26.95 -13.30
CA GLU A 579 7.04 28.26 -12.76
C GLU A 579 5.56 28.56 -13.01
N MET A 580 4.78 27.53 -13.30
CA MET A 580 3.38 27.61 -13.69
C MET A 580 2.47 27.11 -12.58
N ASN A 581 1.40 27.85 -12.31
CA ASN A 581 0.27 27.30 -11.56
C ASN A 581 -0.88 27.06 -12.54
N LEU A 582 -1.34 25.82 -12.61
CA LEU A 582 -2.45 25.43 -13.49
C LEU A 582 -3.66 24.89 -12.72
N PHE A 583 -3.47 24.37 -11.50
CA PHE A 583 -4.51 23.53 -10.88
C PHE A 583 -4.78 23.85 -9.40
N ASN A 584 -3.77 24.24 -8.62
CA ASN A 584 -3.92 24.43 -7.18
C ASN A 584 -3.09 25.65 -6.76
N THR A 585 -3.74 26.80 -6.62
CA THR A 585 -3.15 27.90 -5.86
C THR A 585 -3.83 27.89 -4.51
N PRO A 586 -3.07 27.93 -3.40
CA PRO A 586 -3.71 28.02 -2.10
C PRO A 586 -4.69 29.19 -2.09
N GLY A 587 -5.94 28.90 -1.78
CA GLY A 587 -6.99 29.88 -1.52
C GLY A 587 -6.61 30.81 -0.36
N ARG A 588 -7.53 31.75 -0.06
CA ARG A 588 -7.36 32.85 0.91
C ARG A 588 -6.57 32.49 2.18
N VAL A 589 -5.76 33.46 2.62
CA VAL A 589 -5.30 33.60 4.02
C VAL A 589 -6.29 34.53 4.70
#